data_AF-A0A259CIU2-F1
#
_entry.id   AF-A0A259CIU2-F1
#
_cell.length_a   1.000
_cell.length_b   1.000
_cell.length_c   1.000
_cell.angle_alpha   90.00
_cell.angle_beta   90.00
_cell.angle_gamma   90.00
#
_symmetry.space_group_name_H-M   'P 1'
#
loop_
_entity.id
_entity.type
_entity.pdbx_description
1 polymer ?
#
loop_
_entity_poly.entity_id
_entity_poly.type
_entity_poly.pdbx_seq_one_letter_code
_entity_poly.pdbx_strand_id
1 'polypeptide(L)'
;MHAVVFAYHDVGVNCLKALLNAGIQVDLVITHQDDPNENVWFGSVAKLCEDKNIPFITPNANQLIGLIPQIQTLAPDYLFSFYYRYMIPAELLACAKIA
;
A
#
# COMPACT_ATOMS: atom_id res chain seq x y z
N MET A 1 4.19 -13.09 -9.38
CA MET A 1 2.91 -12.38 -9.15
C MET A 1 3.25 -11.04 -8.54
N HIS A 2 2.55 -10.00 -8.96
CA HIS A 2 2.82 -8.63 -8.55
C HIS A 2 1.59 -7.96 -7.93
N ALA A 3 1.84 -7.09 -6.95
CA ALA A 3 0.80 -6.53 -6.12
C ALA A 3 1.01 -5.04 -5.84
N VAL A 4 -0.11 -4.35 -5.66
CA VAL A 4 -0.16 -3.03 -5.03
C VAL A 4 -0.72 -3.21 -3.62
N VAL A 5 -0.08 -2.59 -2.64
CA VAL A 5 -0.37 -2.83 -1.21
C VAL A 5 -0.84 -1.54 -0.54
N PHE A 6 -2.01 -1.57 0.06
CA PHE A 6 -2.51 -0.55 0.97
C PHE A 6 -2.16 -0.97 2.39
N ALA A 7 -1.28 -0.24 3.08
CA ALA A 7 -0.79 -0.68 4.39
C ALA A 7 -0.53 0.47 5.35
N TYR A 8 -0.81 0.24 6.63
CA TYR A 8 -0.45 1.16 7.70
C TYR A 8 -0.17 0.42 9.01
N HIS A 9 0.55 1.08 9.92
CA HIS A 9 0.85 0.57 11.26
C HIS A 9 1.69 -0.72 11.29
N ASP A 10 1.94 -1.26 12.49
CA ASP A 10 2.66 -2.52 12.72
C ASP A 10 2.13 -3.69 11.90
N VAL A 11 0.80 -3.80 11.74
CA VAL A 11 0.20 -4.87 10.95
C VAL A 11 0.58 -4.71 9.48
N GLY A 12 0.50 -3.49 8.94
CA GLY A 12 0.98 -3.18 7.60
C GLY A 12 2.45 -3.55 7.39
N VAL A 13 3.32 -3.22 8.35
CA VAL A 13 4.76 -3.56 8.28
C VAL A 13 4.98 -5.07 8.25
N ASN A 14 4.34 -5.81 9.17
CA ASN A 14 4.54 -7.25 9.29
C ASN A 14 3.95 -8.00 8.08
N CYS A 15 2.76 -7.61 7.62
CA CYS A 15 2.15 -8.20 6.43
C CYS A 15 2.94 -7.88 5.16
N LEU A 16 3.44 -6.64 5.00
CA LEU A 16 4.30 -6.29 3.87
C LEU A 16 5.59 -7.14 3.85
N LYS A 17 6.25 -7.32 5.01
CA LYS A 17 7.40 -8.23 5.12
C LYS A 17 7.04 -9.67 4.75
N ALA A 18 5.88 -10.16 5.18
CA ALA A 18 5.41 -11.50 4.84
C ALA A 18 5.21 -11.68 3.32
N LEU A 19 4.61 -10.70 2.63
CA LEU A 19 4.45 -10.73 1.17
C LEU A 19 5.80 -10.78 0.45
N LEU A 20 6.75 -9.93 0.87
CA LEU A 20 8.09 -9.90 0.29
C LEU A 20 8.82 -11.23 0.50
N ASN A 21 8.72 -11.81 1.70
CA ASN A 21 9.31 -13.12 2.01
C ASN A 21 8.65 -14.26 1.21
N ALA A 22 7.38 -14.12 0.85
CA ALA A 22 6.67 -15.07 -0.02
C ALA A 22 7.04 -14.93 -1.50
N GLY A 23 7.90 -13.98 -1.86
CA GLY A 23 8.33 -13.73 -3.24
C GLY A 23 7.31 -12.96 -4.08
N ILE A 24 6.34 -12.28 -3.47
CA ILE A 24 5.45 -11.36 -4.19
C ILE A 24 6.21 -10.07 -4.48
N GLN A 25 6.19 -9.66 -5.75
CA GLN A 25 6.72 -8.38 -6.17
C GLN A 25 5.73 -7.27 -5.80
N VAL A 26 6.17 -6.28 -5.02
CA VAL A 26 5.33 -5.15 -4.62
C VAL A 26 5.73 -3.95 -5.47
N ASP A 27 4.86 -3.54 -6.40
CA ASP A 27 5.16 -2.46 -7.34
C ASP A 27 4.93 -1.07 -6.75
N LEU A 28 3.96 -0.97 -5.83
CA LEU A 28 3.60 0.27 -5.16
C LEU A 28 2.97 -0.01 -3.79
N VAL A 29 3.35 0.78 -2.80
CA VAL A 29 2.69 0.83 -1.50
C VAL A 29 1.95 2.15 -1.32
N ILE A 30 0.67 2.08 -0.97
CA ILE A 30 -0.13 3.23 -0.56
C ILE A 30 -0.21 3.19 0.97
N THR A 31 0.34 4.21 1.62
CA THR A 31 0.33 4.36 3.07
C THR A 31 -0.17 5.74 3.48
N HIS A 32 -0.13 6.07 4.77
CA HIS A 32 -0.53 7.40 5.26
C HIS A 32 0.71 8.20 5.64
N GLN A 33 0.58 9.53 5.62
CA GLN A 33 1.56 10.35 6.34
C GLN A 33 1.43 10.06 7.82
N ASP A 34 2.57 9.95 8.51
CA ASP A 34 2.58 9.84 9.96
C ASP A 34 2.05 11.15 10.56
N ASP A 35 1.13 11.06 11.52
CA ASP A 35 0.62 12.25 12.21
C ASP A 35 1.73 12.75 13.17
N PRO A 36 2.22 13.99 13.02
CA PRO A 36 3.26 14.52 13.89
C PRO A 36 2.84 14.64 15.37
N ASN A 37 1.55 14.48 15.69
CA ASN A 37 1.03 14.45 17.06
C ASN A 37 0.79 13.03 17.60
N GLU A 38 0.89 11.98 16.78
CA GLU A 38 0.88 10.60 17.27
C GLU A 38 2.30 10.24 17.73
N ASN A 39 2.48 9.86 18.99
CA ASN A 39 3.74 9.31 19.49
C ASN A 39 4.08 8.05 18.68
N VAL A 40 5.02 8.17 17.72
CA VAL A 40 5.39 7.10 16.78
C VAL A 40 6.16 5.99 17.51
N TRP A 41 5.44 5.13 18.24
CA TRP A 41 5.93 3.86 18.80
C TRP A 41 5.54 2.66 17.94
N PHE A 42 4.92 2.91 16.78
CA PHE A 42 4.48 1.90 15.82
C PHE A 42 5.43 1.84 14.63
N GLY A 43 5.56 0.66 14.03
CA GLY A 43 6.35 0.46 12.83
C GLY A 43 5.82 1.30 11.67
N SER A 44 6.70 2.08 11.04
CA SER A 44 6.38 2.89 9.87
C SER A 44 6.50 2.06 8.59
N VAL A 45 5.39 1.95 7.86
CA VAL A 45 5.34 1.30 6.53
C VAL A 45 6.18 2.11 5.53
N ALA A 46 6.15 3.44 5.60
CA ALA A 46 6.97 4.30 4.76
C ALA A 46 8.48 4.03 4.99
N LYS A 47 8.91 3.94 6.26
CA LYS A 47 10.30 3.59 6.59
C LYS A 47 10.70 2.22 6.03
N LEU A 48 9.83 1.21 6.14
CA LEU A 48 10.10 -0.10 5.56
C LEU A 48 10.23 -0.03 4.02
N CYS A 49 9.41 0.79 3.36
CA CYS A 49 9.48 0.99 1.92
C CYS A 49 10.79 1.67 1.51
N GLU A 50 11.24 2.69 2.24
CA GLU A 50 12.56 3.31 2.04
C GLU A 50 13.69 2.29 2.19
N ASP A 51 13.72 1.54 3.29
CA ASP A 51 14.78 0.58 3.61
C ASP A 51 14.87 -0.55 2.57
N LYS A 52 13.74 -0.88 1.93
CA LYS A 52 13.62 -1.94 0.91
C LYS A 52 13.60 -1.39 -0.52
N ASN A 53 13.72 -0.08 -0.71
CA ASN A 53 13.61 0.60 -2.01
C ASN A 53 12.31 0.28 -2.77
N ILE A 54 11.20 0.21 -2.04
CA ILE A 54 9.86 -0.03 -2.61
C ILE A 54 9.21 1.32 -2.87
N PRO A 55 8.68 1.58 -4.08
CA PRO A 55 7.93 2.80 -4.35
C PRO A 55 6.72 2.92 -3.42
N PHE A 56 6.54 4.08 -2.81
CA PHE A 56 5.36 4.35 -1.98
C PHE A 56 4.84 5.78 -2.16
N ILE A 57 3.55 5.96 -1.86
CA ILE A 57 2.87 7.25 -1.86
C ILE A 57 1.95 7.38 -0.65
N THR A 58 1.67 8.62 -0.25
CA THR A 58 0.82 8.95 0.91
C THR A 58 -0.34 9.86 0.54
N PRO A 59 -1.29 9.40 -0.31
CA PRO A 59 -2.40 10.20 -0.77
C PRO A 59 -3.42 10.46 0.35
N ASN A 60 -4.10 11.60 0.30
CA ASN A 60 -5.31 11.81 1.09
C ASN A 60 -6.48 10.98 0.52
N ALA A 61 -7.55 10.80 1.29
CA ALA A 61 -8.73 10.03 0.86
C ALA A 61 -9.29 10.47 -0.51
N ASN A 62 -9.37 11.80 -0.76
CA ASN A 62 -9.90 12.35 -2.01
C ASN A 62 -8.99 12.12 -3.23
N GLN A 63 -7.71 11.80 -3.01
CA GLN A 63 -6.75 11.58 -4.09
C GLN A 63 -6.74 10.12 -4.58
N LEU A 64 -7.36 9.19 -3.84
CA LEU A 64 -7.35 7.77 -4.19
C LEU A 64 -7.94 7.49 -5.58
N ILE A 65 -9.01 8.19 -5.95
CA ILE A 65 -9.64 7.98 -7.26
C ILE A 65 -8.71 8.40 -8.42
N GLY A 66 -7.82 9.36 -8.19
CA GLY A 66 -6.82 9.80 -9.15
C GLY A 66 -5.70 8.78 -9.39
N LEU A 67 -5.59 7.75 -8.54
CA LEU A 67 -4.58 6.69 -8.71
C LEU A 67 -5.00 5.61 -9.69
N ILE A 68 -6.28 5.59 -10.12
CA ILE A 68 -6.80 4.56 -11.03
C ILE A 68 -5.93 4.41 -12.30
N PRO A 69 -5.58 5.48 -13.04
CA PRO A 69 -4.75 5.34 -14.25
C PRO A 69 -3.37 4.74 -13.97
N GLN A 70 -2.76 5.11 -12.84
CA GLN A 70 -1.46 4.58 -12.42
C GLN A 70 -1.58 3.09 -12.08
N ILE A 71 -2.57 2.68 -11.29
CA ILE A 71 -2.76 1.29 -10.87
C ILE A 71 -3.15 0.41 -12.07
N GLN A 72 -3.94 0.92 -13.01
CA GLN A 72 -4.22 0.23 -14.28
C GLN A 72 -2.97 0.02 -15.13
N THR A 73 -2.04 0.97 -15.13
CA THR A 73 -0.76 0.85 -15.84
C THR A 73 0.16 -0.18 -15.19
N LEU A 74 0.21 -0.20 -13.85
CA LEU A 74 0.94 -1.24 -13.09
C LEU A 74 0.33 -2.62 -13.31
N ALA A 75 -0.99 -2.66 -13.51
CA ALA A 75 -1.76 -3.84 -13.86
C ALA A 75 -1.53 -5.02 -12.90
N PRO A 76 -1.69 -4.82 -11.56
CA PRO A 76 -1.34 -5.81 -10.55
C PRO A 76 -2.22 -7.05 -10.61
N ASP A 77 -1.66 -8.18 -10.18
CA ASP A 77 -2.42 -9.43 -9.99
C ASP A 77 -3.33 -9.29 -8.76
N TYR A 78 -2.80 -8.68 -7.70
CA TYR A 78 -3.45 -8.55 -6.40
C TYR A 78 -3.42 -7.12 -5.86
N LEU A 79 -4.49 -6.78 -5.14
CA LEU A 79 -4.52 -5.66 -4.22
C LEU A 79 -4.63 -6.21 -2.80
N PHE A 80 -3.67 -5.85 -1.94
CA PHE A 80 -3.73 -6.20 -0.52
C PHE A 80 -4.06 -4.96 0.30
N SER A 81 -4.92 -5.12 1.32
CA SER A 81 -5.20 -4.07 2.29
C SER A 81 -4.92 -4.56 3.71
N PHE A 82 -3.94 -3.97 4.36
CA PHE A 82 -3.49 -4.29 5.71
C PHE A 82 -3.60 -3.06 6.61
N TYR A 83 -4.67 -2.98 7.39
CA TYR A 83 -4.88 -1.89 8.35
C TYR A 83 -4.89 -0.49 7.70
N TYR A 84 -5.25 -0.40 6.41
CA TYR A 84 -5.37 0.88 5.72
C TYR A 84 -6.60 1.65 6.23
N ARG A 85 -6.43 2.94 6.53
CA ARG A 85 -7.45 3.76 7.21
C ARG A 85 -8.56 4.30 6.31
N TYR A 86 -8.33 4.50 5.02
CA TYR A 86 -9.33 5.08 4.12
C TYR A 86 -10.12 4.01 3.37
N MET A 87 -11.38 4.33 3.06
CA MET A 87 -12.18 3.52 2.15
C MET A 87 -11.55 3.52 0.76
N ILE A 88 -11.31 2.34 0.21
CA ILE A 88 -10.73 2.18 -1.13
C ILE A 88 -11.89 2.19 -2.14
N PRO A 89 -11.89 3.08 -3.15
CA PRO A 89 -12.95 3.13 -4.17
C PRO A 89 -13.09 1.79 -4.91
N ALA A 90 -14.32 1.40 -5.24
CA ALA A 90 -14.60 0.13 -5.91
C ALA A 90 -13.93 0.05 -7.29
N GLU A 91 -13.87 1.18 -8.00
CA GLU A 91 -13.23 1.32 -9.30
C GLU A 91 -11.72 1.07 -9.22
N LEU A 92 -11.10 1.44 -8.09
CA LEU A 92 -9.70 1.13 -7.83
C LEU A 92 -9.52 -0.36 -7.55
N LEU A 93 -10.39 -0.96 -6.73
CA LEU A 93 -10.35 -2.39 -6.43
C LEU A 93 -10.50 -3.25 -7.70
N ALA A 94 -11.32 -2.80 -8.65
CA ALA A 94 -11.52 -3.45 -9.94
C ALA A 94 -10.30 -3.43 -10.87
N CYS A 95 -9.19 -2.77 -10.50
CA CYS A 95 -7.97 -2.74 -11.30
C CYS A 95 -7.09 -4.00 -11.13
N ALA A 96 -7.37 -4.85 -10.14
CA ALA A 96 -6.67 -6.13 -9.95
C ALA A 96 -7.09 -7.15 -11.02
N LYS A 97 -6.15 -7.93 -11.55
CA LYS A 97 -6.44 -8.88 -12.64
C LYS A 97 -7.05 -10.21 -12.18
N ILE A 98 -6.68 -10.68 -10.99
CA ILE A 98 -7.05 -12.04 -10.53
C ILE A 98 -8.17 -12.02 -9.47
N ALA A 99 -8.31 -10.90 -8.74
CA ALA A 99 -9.17 -10.78 -7.57
C ALA A 99 -10.59 -11.34 -7.76
#